data_AF-A0A4V1XEH0-F1
#
_entry.id   AF-A0A4V1XEH0-F1
#
_cell.length_a   1.000
_cell.length_b   1.000
_cell.length_c   1.000
_cell.angle_alpha   90.00
_cell.angle_beta   90.00
_cell.angle_gamma   90.00
#
_symmetry.space_group_name_H-M   'P 1'
#
loop_
_entity.id
_entity.type
_entity.pdbx_description
1 polymer ?
#
loop_
_entity_poly.entity_id
_entity_poly.type
_entity_poly.pdbx_seq_one_letter_code
_entity_poly.pdbx_strand_id
1 'polypeptide(L)'
;MPYSDHLAVTARCSSDGPGVLVQPAIPVTPLDHRMFVARLHGLDRETAVLEITESSIKPTSELSCVAAYLRRRYTDRRQQIPHDAQIEFYKGEKRLVVDELSKGLTTLSYRALREGDDGALRVDWNGSDLGLTEAQQEMVEFEIQEGSTVGDIRRSIVQFLPHSNPDLAHLVKDPHQIEICAVGGLRPGALQGSNWEARRVGTWLCRYLRVRIRSYSDFFIFRGFNEEYIWHHPELDRHGYGHIRPLKQWLRDKIFAAISSGRSPVKAEDDDIRLLSHGKVLRGRVRVRLGKTIEFAVSRKIEDSFVEAEAWLLPATETCTVCSDDKRISEMPRRITASCTHPVTICKECVGQWIASSLDALAWDRLKCPECPQLLSFEDVRAFAPPDAFER
;
A
#
# COMPACT_ATOMS: atom_id res chain seq x y z
N MET A 1 -24.31 10.54 -58.01
CA MET A 1 -25.37 10.77 -59.01
C MET A 1 -26.61 10.01 -58.59
N PRO A 2 -27.83 10.55 -58.79
CA PRO A 2 -28.50 11.67 -58.10
C PRO A 2 -29.62 11.13 -57.18
N TYR A 3 -30.25 11.86 -56.25
CA TYR A 3 -31.07 13.07 -56.42
C TYR A 3 -31.18 13.85 -55.10
N SER A 4 -31.13 15.17 -55.23
CA SER A 4 -31.40 16.19 -54.22
C SER A 4 -32.90 16.36 -54.01
N ASP A 5 -33.33 16.86 -52.84
CA ASP A 5 -34.14 18.09 -52.81
C ASP A 5 -34.25 18.77 -51.43
N HIS A 6 -34.33 20.09 -51.52
CA HIS A 6 -34.31 21.12 -50.49
C HIS A 6 -35.60 21.22 -49.67
N LEU A 7 -35.50 21.79 -48.46
CA LEU A 7 -36.48 22.80 -47.98
C LEU A 7 -35.86 23.68 -46.89
N ALA A 8 -35.64 24.95 -47.26
CA ALA A 8 -35.34 26.05 -46.37
C ALA A 8 -36.65 26.73 -45.96
N VAL A 9 -36.76 27.16 -44.69
CA VAL A 9 -37.83 28.06 -44.24
C VAL A 9 -37.20 29.29 -43.60
N THR A 10 -37.31 30.40 -44.31
CA THR A 10 -37.10 31.76 -43.83
C THR A 10 -38.42 32.31 -43.27
N ALA A 11 -38.38 32.96 -42.11
CA ALA A 11 -39.41 33.89 -41.68
C ALA A 11 -38.76 35.19 -41.18
N ARG A 12 -39.07 36.30 -41.87
CA ARG A 12 -38.89 37.68 -41.41
C ARG A 12 -40.25 38.18 -40.92
N CYS A 13 -40.29 38.86 -39.79
CA CYS A 13 -41.30 39.88 -39.49
C CYS A 13 -40.62 41.05 -38.77
N SER A 14 -40.80 42.23 -39.35
CA SER A 14 -40.48 43.54 -38.77
C SER A 14 -41.66 44.07 -37.97
N SER A 15 -41.41 44.84 -36.91
CA SER A 15 -42.29 45.93 -36.48
C SER A 15 -41.55 46.89 -35.55
N ASP A 16 -41.58 48.17 -35.94
CA ASP A 16 -41.10 49.36 -35.23
C ASP A 16 -41.93 49.68 -33.97
N GLY A 17 -41.31 50.36 -32.98
CA GLY A 17 -42.00 51.03 -31.87
C GLY A 17 -41.06 51.45 -30.71
N PRO A 18 -41.35 52.54 -29.95
CA PRO A 18 -40.39 53.64 -29.78
C PRO A 18 -39.62 53.72 -28.45
N GLY A 19 -38.52 54.48 -28.55
CA GLY A 19 -37.64 55.11 -27.54
C GLY A 19 -37.92 54.93 -26.04
N VAL A 20 -36.94 54.34 -25.35
CA VAL A 20 -36.76 54.44 -23.90
C VAL A 20 -35.33 54.88 -23.60
N LEU A 21 -35.21 55.84 -22.69
CA LEU A 21 -34.00 56.50 -22.19
C LEU A 21 -32.92 55.50 -21.75
N VAL A 22 -31.71 55.67 -22.29
CA VAL A 22 -30.49 54.94 -21.91
C VAL A 22 -29.95 55.49 -20.60
N GLN A 23 -29.99 54.69 -19.53
CA GLN A 23 -29.10 54.84 -18.37
C GLN A 23 -27.78 54.09 -18.67
N PRO A 24 -26.62 54.58 -18.22
CA PRO A 24 -25.36 53.88 -18.44
C PRO A 24 -25.33 52.60 -17.59
N ALA A 25 -25.34 51.46 -18.27
CA ALA A 25 -25.06 50.17 -17.66
C ALA A 25 -23.62 50.16 -17.13
N ILE A 26 -23.47 49.92 -15.83
CA ILE A 26 -22.18 49.56 -15.23
C ILE A 26 -21.70 48.29 -15.94
N PRO A 27 -20.45 48.25 -16.44
CA PRO A 27 -19.93 47.04 -17.05
C PRO A 27 -19.84 45.94 -15.98
N VAL A 28 -20.76 44.98 -16.04
CA VAL A 28 -20.58 43.69 -15.38
C VAL A 28 -19.49 43.00 -16.16
N THR A 29 -18.27 43.05 -15.61
CA THR A 29 -17.14 42.27 -16.10
C THR A 29 -17.59 40.80 -16.18
N PRO A 30 -17.38 40.10 -17.30
CA PRO A 30 -17.64 38.67 -17.36
C PRO A 30 -16.76 38.04 -16.28
N LEU A 31 -17.38 37.32 -15.35
CA LEU A 31 -16.62 36.51 -14.40
C LEU A 31 -15.80 35.52 -15.24
N ASP A 32 -14.49 35.76 -15.28
CA ASP A 32 -13.50 34.92 -15.94
C ASP A 32 -13.72 33.47 -15.46
N HIS A 33 -14.32 32.63 -16.31
CA HIS A 33 -14.52 31.21 -16.07
C HIS A 33 -13.16 30.53 -16.16
N ARG A 34 -12.35 30.71 -15.12
CA ARG A 34 -11.09 30.01 -14.94
C ARG A 34 -11.39 28.53 -14.75
N MET A 35 -11.00 27.76 -15.74
CA MET A 35 -11.02 26.30 -15.68
C MET A 35 -10.07 25.80 -14.60
N PHE A 36 -10.65 25.11 -13.63
CA PHE A 36 -9.94 24.40 -12.58
C PHE A 36 -9.32 23.12 -13.11
N VAL A 37 -8.06 22.84 -12.75
CA VAL A 37 -7.41 21.56 -13.05
C VAL A 37 -7.08 20.86 -11.73
N ALA A 38 -8.04 20.11 -11.19
CA ALA A 38 -7.75 19.10 -10.17
C ALA A 38 -7.21 17.86 -10.91
N ARG A 39 -5.97 17.45 -10.61
CA ARG A 39 -5.44 16.18 -11.09
C ARG A 39 -5.96 15.07 -10.19
N LEU A 40 -6.93 14.31 -10.70
CA LEU A 40 -7.32 13.07 -10.06
C LEU A 40 -6.30 12.00 -10.44
N HIS A 41 -5.68 11.38 -9.45
CA HIS A 41 -5.11 10.05 -9.64
C HIS A 41 -6.25 9.04 -9.68
N GLY A 42 -6.07 7.91 -10.39
CA GLY A 42 -7.11 6.89 -10.65
C GLY A 42 -7.61 6.15 -9.40
N LEU A 43 -8.20 6.91 -8.49
CA LEU A 43 -8.73 6.51 -7.20
C LEU A 43 -10.21 6.13 -7.36
N ASP A 44 -10.73 5.34 -6.43
CA ASP A 44 -12.15 4.96 -6.41
C ASP A 44 -13.05 6.19 -6.26
N ARG A 45 -14.35 6.02 -6.52
CA ARG A 45 -15.37 7.08 -6.43
C ARG A 45 -15.43 7.78 -5.06
N GLU A 46 -14.94 7.12 -4.01
CA GLU A 46 -15.15 7.52 -2.62
C GLU A 46 -13.96 8.30 -2.00
N THR A 47 -12.76 8.23 -2.57
CA THR A 47 -11.58 8.95 -2.06
C THR A 47 -10.80 9.55 -3.22
N ALA A 48 -10.42 10.83 -3.11
CA ALA A 48 -9.54 11.46 -4.08
C ALA A 48 -8.53 12.42 -3.45
N VAL A 49 -7.40 12.59 -4.14
CA VAL A 49 -6.39 13.59 -3.80
C VAL A 49 -6.62 14.83 -4.66
N LEU A 50 -6.63 15.99 -4.02
CA LEU A 50 -6.70 17.28 -4.66
C LEU A 50 -5.38 18.02 -4.46
N GLU A 51 -4.63 18.23 -5.54
CA GLU A 51 -3.48 19.13 -5.55
C GLU A 51 -3.99 20.58 -5.52
N ILE A 52 -3.60 21.32 -4.47
CA ILE A 52 -3.92 22.75 -4.36
C ILE A 52 -2.84 23.51 -5.10
N THR A 53 -3.16 23.91 -6.33
CA THR A 53 -2.34 24.89 -7.05
C THR A 53 -2.66 26.30 -6.54
N GLU A 54 -1.68 27.20 -6.53
CA GLU A 54 -1.80 28.59 -5.99
C GLU A 54 -2.98 29.39 -6.57
N SER A 55 -3.53 28.98 -7.71
CA SER A 55 -4.68 29.61 -8.37
C SER A 55 -6.04 28.99 -8.04
N SER A 56 -6.11 27.83 -7.39
CA SER A 56 -7.32 26.98 -7.33
C SER A 56 -8.12 27.03 -6.02
N ILE A 57 -7.47 27.16 -4.86
CA ILE A 57 -8.11 27.27 -3.55
C ILE A 57 -7.30 28.29 -2.75
N LYS A 58 -7.92 29.40 -2.35
CA LYS A 58 -7.21 30.38 -1.50
C LYS A 58 -6.88 29.68 -0.18
N PRO A 59 -5.69 29.88 0.40
CA PRO A 59 -5.32 29.33 1.70
C PRO A 59 -6.27 29.71 2.86
N THR A 60 -7.25 30.60 2.64
CA THR A 60 -8.28 31.01 3.60
C THR A 60 -9.68 30.52 3.21
N SER A 61 -9.78 29.61 2.25
CA SER A 61 -11.09 29.07 1.83
C SER A 61 -11.60 28.12 2.90
N GLU A 62 -12.88 28.23 3.24
CA GLU A 62 -13.54 27.29 4.14
C GLU A 62 -13.66 25.91 3.48
N LEU A 63 -13.47 24.83 4.25
CA LEU A 63 -13.66 23.46 3.79
C LEU A 63 -15.09 23.22 3.25
N SER A 64 -16.09 23.90 3.82
CA SER A 64 -17.48 23.92 3.36
C SER A 64 -17.60 24.32 1.87
N CYS A 65 -16.86 25.35 1.46
CA CYS A 65 -16.83 25.85 0.09
C CYS A 65 -16.12 24.87 -0.84
N VAL A 66 -15.03 24.24 -0.37
CA VAL A 66 -14.34 23.18 -1.12
C VAL A 66 -15.26 21.98 -1.33
N ALA A 67 -16.01 21.57 -0.31
CA ALA A 67 -16.98 20.48 -0.40
C ALA A 67 -18.10 20.80 -1.41
N ALA A 68 -18.66 22.01 -1.36
CA ALA A 68 -19.67 22.46 -2.32
C ALA A 68 -19.14 22.48 -3.76
N TYR A 69 -17.89 22.93 -3.95
CA TYR A 69 -17.20 22.88 -5.23
C TYR A 69 -17.05 21.44 -5.75
N LEU A 70 -16.58 20.51 -4.90
CA LEU A 70 -16.44 19.10 -5.25
C LEU A 70 -17.79 18.50 -5.70
N ARG A 71 -18.86 18.71 -4.92
CA ARG A 71 -20.20 18.21 -5.29
C ARG A 71 -20.64 18.69 -6.66
N ARG A 72 -20.52 19.99 -6.95
CA ARG A 72 -20.86 20.57 -8.28
C ARG A 72 -19.98 20.00 -9.39
N ARG A 73 -18.69 19.83 -9.12
CA ARG A 73 -17.71 19.38 -10.11
C ARG A 73 -17.93 17.94 -10.55
N TYR A 74 -18.54 17.13 -9.68
CA TYR A 74 -18.75 15.70 -9.86
C TYR A 74 -20.22 15.30 -10.06
N THR A 75 -21.15 16.26 -10.17
CA THR A 75 -22.60 15.96 -10.36
C THR A 75 -22.88 15.13 -11.63
N ASP A 76 -22.19 15.42 -12.74
CA ASP A 76 -22.46 14.82 -14.07
C ASP A 76 -21.38 13.85 -14.57
N ARG A 77 -20.48 13.40 -13.69
CA ARG A 77 -19.35 12.54 -14.09
C ARG A 77 -19.55 11.09 -13.64
N ARG A 78 -18.77 10.18 -14.25
CA ARG A 78 -18.70 8.76 -13.85
C ARG A 78 -18.34 8.53 -12.37
N GLN A 79 -17.90 9.56 -11.66
CA GLN A 79 -17.65 9.60 -10.22
C GLN A 79 -18.60 10.65 -9.64
N GLN A 80 -19.81 10.23 -9.26
CA GLN A 80 -20.82 11.12 -8.66
C GLN A 80 -20.62 11.14 -7.15
N ILE A 81 -20.47 12.33 -6.57
CA ILE A 81 -20.54 12.51 -5.12
C ILE A 81 -22.01 12.76 -4.77
N PRO A 82 -22.66 11.88 -3.99
CA PRO A 82 -24.04 12.08 -3.56
C PRO A 82 -24.23 13.44 -2.88
N HIS A 83 -25.38 14.08 -3.07
CA HIS A 83 -25.63 15.41 -2.51
C HIS A 83 -25.64 15.41 -0.97
N ASP A 84 -26.10 14.31 -0.39
CA ASP A 84 -26.16 13.96 1.02
C ASP A 84 -24.81 13.48 1.59
N ALA A 85 -23.80 13.23 0.74
CA ALA A 85 -22.53 12.72 1.21
C ALA A 85 -21.78 13.74 2.09
N GLN A 86 -21.30 13.28 3.24
CA GLN A 86 -20.36 13.99 4.10
C GLN A 86 -18.96 13.93 3.47
N ILE A 87 -18.35 15.10 3.22
CA ILE A 87 -16.99 15.17 2.70
C ILE A 87 -16.04 15.46 3.85
N GLU A 88 -15.13 14.52 4.11
CA GLU A 88 -14.07 14.64 5.09
C GLU A 88 -12.77 15.00 4.41
N PHE A 89 -12.00 15.91 5.00
CA PHE A 89 -10.74 16.39 4.44
C PHE A 89 -9.55 15.96 5.28
N TYR A 90 -8.42 15.76 4.64
CA TYR A 90 -7.22 15.18 5.24
C TYR A 90 -5.96 15.90 4.75
N LYS A 91 -5.03 16.14 5.68
CA LYS A 91 -3.65 16.56 5.40
C LYS A 91 -2.72 15.42 5.80
N GLY A 92 -2.21 14.69 4.81
CA GLY A 92 -1.59 13.40 5.07
C GLY A 92 -2.61 12.46 5.70
N GLU A 93 -2.28 11.91 6.86
CA GLU A 93 -3.14 10.98 7.62
C GLU A 93 -4.06 11.69 8.62
N LYS A 94 -3.86 13.00 8.84
CA LYS A 94 -4.63 13.74 9.84
C LYS A 94 -5.90 14.31 9.22
N ARG A 95 -7.05 13.89 9.74
CA ARG A 95 -8.34 14.51 9.44
C ARG A 95 -8.33 15.97 9.87
N LEU A 96 -8.76 16.85 8.97
CA LEU A 96 -8.98 18.26 9.24
C LEU A 96 -10.38 18.42 9.85
N VAL A 97 -10.41 18.96 11.08
CA VAL A 97 -11.65 19.23 11.82
C VAL A 97 -12.00 20.72 11.78
N VAL A 98 -11.01 21.58 11.56
CA VAL A 98 -11.17 23.03 11.49
C VAL A 98 -11.44 23.45 10.05
N ASP A 99 -12.40 24.34 9.85
CA ASP A 99 -12.82 24.81 8.52
C ASP A 99 -11.74 25.61 7.76
N GLU A 100 -10.72 26.11 8.45
CA GLU A 100 -9.62 26.86 7.84
C GLU A 100 -8.48 25.97 7.34
N LEU A 101 -8.14 26.12 6.07
CA LEU A 101 -6.95 25.51 5.47
C LEU A 101 -5.69 26.18 6.03
N SER A 102 -4.71 25.39 6.49
CA SER A 102 -3.43 25.94 6.95
C SER A 102 -2.66 26.61 5.80
N LYS A 103 -2.10 27.80 6.01
CA LYS A 103 -1.17 28.43 5.04
C LYS A 103 -0.04 27.45 4.68
N GLY A 104 0.25 27.30 3.38
CA GLY A 104 1.26 26.39 2.86
C GLY A 104 0.79 24.95 2.60
N LEU A 105 -0.52 24.69 2.60
CA LEU A 105 -1.06 23.41 2.17
C LEU A 105 -0.95 23.24 0.65
N THR A 106 -0.11 22.32 0.18
CA THR A 106 0.07 22.03 -1.26
C THR A 106 -0.83 20.90 -1.74
N THR A 107 -1.24 20.00 -0.84
CA THR A 107 -2.09 18.84 -1.16
C THR A 107 -3.15 18.64 -0.09
N LEU A 108 -4.39 18.43 -0.52
CA LEU A 108 -5.55 18.16 0.30
C LEU A 108 -6.19 16.86 -0.19
N SER A 109 -6.32 15.89 0.70
CA SER A 109 -7.05 14.66 0.39
C SER A 109 -8.48 14.79 0.89
N TYR A 110 -9.43 14.14 0.23
CA TYR A 110 -10.80 14.08 0.72
C TYR A 110 -11.41 12.69 0.54
N ARG A 111 -12.40 12.42 1.39
CA ARG A 111 -13.25 11.22 1.35
C ARG A 111 -14.71 11.65 1.37
N ALA A 112 -15.53 11.03 0.54
CA ALA A 112 -16.98 11.23 0.53
C ALA A 112 -17.68 10.02 1.16
N LEU A 113 -18.30 10.22 2.33
CA LEU A 113 -19.07 9.24 3.07
C LEU A 113 -20.55 9.43 2.79
N ARG A 114 -21.31 8.34 2.61
CA ARG A 114 -22.77 8.41 2.48
C ARG A 114 -23.42 8.67 3.84
N GLU A 115 -24.65 9.13 3.84
CA GLU A 115 -25.42 9.25 5.09
C GLU A 115 -25.52 7.88 5.79
N GLY A 116 -25.20 7.83 7.09
CA GLY A 116 -25.13 6.60 7.87
C GLY A 116 -23.85 5.78 7.72
N ASP A 117 -22.90 6.24 6.90
CA ASP A 117 -21.58 5.63 6.77
C ASP A 117 -20.62 6.12 7.86
N ASP A 118 -20.09 5.20 8.65
CA ASP A 118 -19.14 5.44 9.75
C ASP A 118 -17.69 5.68 9.31
N GLY A 119 -17.37 5.47 8.03
CA GLY A 119 -16.02 5.56 7.49
C GLY A 119 -15.07 4.45 7.94
N ALA A 120 -15.56 3.42 8.66
CA ALA A 120 -14.78 2.26 9.10
C ALA A 120 -14.18 1.46 7.94
N LEU A 121 -13.08 0.75 8.19
CA LEU A 121 -12.51 -0.17 7.21
C LEU A 121 -13.39 -1.43 7.11
N ARG A 122 -13.80 -1.82 5.91
CA ARG A 122 -14.64 -3.00 5.65
C ARG A 122 -13.94 -4.02 4.78
N VAL A 123 -14.41 -5.26 4.78
CA VAL A 123 -13.90 -6.29 3.88
C VAL A 123 -14.86 -6.48 2.70
N ASP A 124 -14.34 -6.40 1.48
CA ASP A 124 -15.12 -6.56 0.26
C ASP A 124 -14.80 -7.90 -0.43
N TRP A 125 -15.79 -8.80 -0.49
CA TRP A 125 -15.67 -10.14 -1.07
C TRP A 125 -16.05 -10.24 -2.55
N ASN A 126 -16.42 -9.13 -3.20
CA ASN A 126 -16.91 -9.13 -4.59
C ASN A 126 -15.86 -9.55 -5.65
N GLY A 127 -14.66 -9.98 -5.23
CA GLY A 127 -13.57 -10.39 -6.12
C GLY A 127 -13.44 -11.89 -6.35
N SER A 128 -14.31 -12.74 -5.80
CA SER A 128 -14.16 -14.19 -5.79
C SER A 128 -15.51 -14.92 -5.87
N ASP A 129 -15.58 -16.00 -6.64
CA ASP A 129 -16.73 -16.93 -6.65
C ASP A 129 -16.81 -17.77 -5.36
N LEU A 130 -15.71 -17.79 -4.60
CA LEU A 130 -15.63 -18.38 -3.26
C LEU A 130 -15.82 -17.29 -2.22
N GLY A 131 -16.88 -17.38 -1.43
CA GLY A 131 -17.23 -16.42 -0.38
C GLY A 131 -17.21 -17.03 1.01
N LEU A 132 -17.04 -16.20 2.03
CA LEU A 132 -17.25 -16.60 3.43
C LEU A 132 -18.70 -16.35 3.86
N THR A 133 -19.18 -17.06 4.88
CA THR A 133 -20.47 -16.73 5.50
C THR A 133 -20.40 -15.37 6.20
N GLU A 134 -21.53 -14.69 6.38
CA GLU A 134 -21.57 -13.37 7.05
C GLU A 134 -20.83 -13.37 8.39
N ALA A 135 -21.11 -14.36 9.25
CA ALA A 135 -20.42 -14.50 10.55
C ALA A 135 -18.88 -14.64 10.42
N GLN A 136 -18.38 -15.32 9.40
CA GLN A 136 -16.94 -15.42 9.16
C GLN A 136 -16.35 -14.13 8.59
N GLN A 137 -17.12 -13.41 7.77
CA GLN A 137 -16.71 -12.08 7.30
C GLN A 137 -16.58 -11.13 8.49
N GLU A 138 -17.55 -11.13 9.42
CA GLU A 138 -17.50 -10.38 10.68
C GLU A 138 -16.29 -10.78 11.53
N MET A 139 -15.94 -12.06 11.62
CA MET A 139 -14.73 -12.51 12.31
C MET A 139 -13.45 -11.95 11.68
N VAL A 140 -13.34 -11.96 10.35
CA VAL A 140 -12.18 -11.38 9.65
C VAL A 140 -12.12 -9.86 9.84
N GLU A 141 -13.26 -9.18 9.81
CA GLU A 141 -13.34 -7.74 10.10
C GLU A 141 -12.92 -7.43 11.54
N PHE A 142 -13.35 -8.25 12.50
CA PHE A 142 -12.91 -8.14 13.89
C PHE A 142 -11.40 -8.34 14.04
N GLU A 143 -10.83 -9.38 13.41
CA GLU A 143 -9.38 -9.62 13.38
C GLU A 143 -8.59 -8.42 12.85
N ILE A 144 -9.10 -7.76 11.80
CA ILE A 144 -8.50 -6.55 11.24
C ILE A 144 -8.47 -5.43 12.29
N GLN A 145 -9.58 -5.19 13.00
CA GLN A 145 -9.67 -4.13 14.02
C GLN A 145 -8.75 -4.39 15.21
N GLU A 146 -8.62 -5.64 15.63
CA GLU A 146 -7.70 -6.07 16.69
C GLU A 146 -6.22 -5.92 16.30
N GLY A 147 -5.93 -5.63 15.02
CA GLY A 147 -4.57 -5.40 14.53
C GLY A 147 -3.88 -6.65 14.00
N SER A 148 -4.65 -7.66 13.58
CA SER A 148 -4.08 -8.83 12.89
C SER A 148 -3.30 -8.40 11.66
N THR A 149 -2.25 -9.15 11.37
CA THR A 149 -1.43 -8.87 10.18
C THR A 149 -2.15 -9.32 8.92
N VAL A 150 -1.76 -8.78 7.76
CA VAL A 150 -2.28 -9.23 6.45
C VAL A 150 -2.06 -10.74 6.28
N GLY A 151 -0.93 -11.27 6.74
CA GLY A 151 -0.61 -12.70 6.73
C GLY A 151 -1.50 -13.53 7.64
N ASP A 152 -1.85 -13.03 8.82
CA ASP A 152 -2.83 -13.69 9.71
C ASP A 152 -4.19 -13.78 9.04
N ILE A 153 -4.68 -12.67 8.49
CA ILE A 153 -5.97 -12.60 7.79
C ILE A 153 -6.02 -13.59 6.63
N ARG A 154 -4.95 -13.68 5.83
CA ARG A 154 -4.85 -14.69 4.76
C ARG A 154 -5.00 -16.12 5.29
N ARG A 155 -4.39 -16.43 6.44
CA ARG A 155 -4.49 -17.75 7.08
C ARG A 155 -5.91 -18.02 7.59
N SER A 156 -6.51 -17.06 8.29
CA SER A 156 -7.89 -17.18 8.79
C SER A 156 -8.87 -17.44 7.65
N ILE A 157 -8.75 -16.70 6.54
CA ILE A 157 -9.58 -16.91 5.35
C ILE A 157 -9.44 -18.34 4.80
N VAL A 158 -8.21 -18.83 4.63
CA VAL A 158 -7.97 -20.22 4.17
C VAL A 158 -8.55 -21.25 5.14
N GLN A 159 -8.51 -20.99 6.45
CA GLN A 159 -9.10 -21.86 7.46
C GLN A 159 -10.65 -21.88 7.42
N PHE A 160 -11.28 -20.76 7.08
CA PHE A 160 -12.74 -20.65 6.99
C PHE A 160 -13.31 -21.26 5.70
N LEU A 161 -12.58 -21.16 4.58
CA LEU A 161 -13.06 -21.62 3.26
C LEU A 161 -13.57 -23.08 3.23
N PRO A 162 -12.91 -24.07 3.86
CA PRO A 162 -13.42 -25.45 3.97
C PRO A 162 -14.82 -25.59 4.54
N HIS A 163 -15.19 -24.74 5.48
CA HIS A 163 -16.47 -24.81 6.17
C HIS A 163 -17.60 -24.17 5.34
N SER A 164 -17.26 -23.15 4.54
CA SER A 164 -18.23 -22.37 3.79
C SER A 164 -18.43 -22.86 2.36
N ASN A 165 -17.40 -23.48 1.78
CA ASN A 165 -17.40 -23.97 0.41
C ASN A 165 -16.74 -25.36 0.34
N PRO A 166 -17.29 -26.39 0.98
CA PRO A 166 -16.65 -27.70 1.09
C PRO A 166 -16.25 -28.31 -0.27
N ASP A 167 -17.08 -28.11 -1.30
CA ASP A 167 -16.85 -28.65 -2.64
C ASP A 167 -15.67 -28.00 -3.37
N LEU A 168 -15.38 -26.74 -3.06
CA LEU A 168 -14.36 -25.93 -3.76
C LEU A 168 -13.15 -25.58 -2.89
N ALA A 169 -13.18 -25.93 -1.61
CA ALA A 169 -12.12 -25.65 -0.66
C ALA A 169 -10.76 -26.22 -1.09
N HIS A 170 -10.77 -27.34 -1.80
CA HIS A 170 -9.57 -27.98 -2.33
C HIS A 170 -8.81 -27.10 -3.35
N LEU A 171 -9.44 -26.06 -3.90
CA LEU A 171 -8.81 -25.09 -4.82
C LEU A 171 -7.91 -24.08 -4.11
N VAL A 172 -8.11 -23.88 -2.79
CA VAL A 172 -7.35 -22.94 -1.97
C VAL A 172 -6.59 -23.70 -0.90
N LYS A 173 -5.30 -23.92 -1.13
CA LYS A 173 -4.44 -24.70 -0.24
C LYS A 173 -3.41 -23.85 0.50
N ASP A 174 -3.15 -22.66 -0.02
CA ASP A 174 -2.06 -21.81 0.40
C ASP A 174 -2.59 -20.40 0.74
N PRO A 175 -2.30 -19.85 1.95
CA PRO A 175 -2.62 -18.46 2.30
C PRO A 175 -2.13 -17.43 1.28
N HIS A 176 -1.05 -17.70 0.55
CA HIS A 176 -0.54 -16.80 -0.47
C HIS A 176 -1.47 -16.70 -1.70
N GLN A 177 -2.46 -17.57 -1.85
CA GLN A 177 -3.51 -17.43 -2.87
C GLN A 177 -4.50 -16.30 -2.55
N ILE A 178 -4.54 -15.84 -1.29
CA ILE A 178 -5.44 -14.78 -0.85
C ILE A 178 -4.76 -13.42 -1.10
N GLU A 179 -5.18 -12.75 -2.17
CA GLU A 179 -4.80 -11.38 -2.44
C GLU A 179 -5.74 -10.43 -1.70
N ILE A 180 -5.16 -9.52 -0.91
CA ILE A 180 -5.90 -8.47 -0.20
C ILE A 180 -5.47 -7.14 -0.80
N CYS A 181 -6.41 -6.35 -1.28
CA CYS A 181 -6.16 -5.04 -1.89
C CYS A 181 -6.83 -3.93 -1.09
N ALA A 182 -6.10 -2.86 -0.79
CA ALA A 182 -6.70 -1.60 -0.38
C ALA A 182 -7.45 -0.98 -1.56
N VAL A 183 -8.71 -0.63 -1.35
CA VAL A 183 -9.60 -0.01 -2.33
C VAL A 183 -10.24 1.24 -1.72
N GLY A 184 -10.45 2.26 -2.54
CA GLY A 184 -11.08 3.50 -2.11
C GLY A 184 -10.26 4.35 -1.16
N GLY A 185 -8.92 4.34 -1.28
CA GLY A 185 -8.01 5.16 -0.48
C GLY A 185 -6.90 5.80 -1.28
N LEU A 186 -6.01 6.53 -0.61
CA LEU A 186 -4.83 7.24 -1.14
C LEU A 186 -3.79 6.32 -1.76
N ARG A 187 -3.71 5.08 -1.28
CA ARG A 187 -2.78 4.05 -1.75
C ARG A 187 -3.56 2.79 -2.14
N PRO A 188 -4.32 2.82 -3.25
CA PRO A 188 -5.02 1.64 -3.70
C PRO A 188 -4.02 0.61 -4.24
N GLY A 189 -4.31 -0.67 -4.04
CA GLY A 189 -3.48 -1.76 -4.54
C GLY A 189 -3.31 -2.90 -3.54
N ALA A 190 -2.60 -3.93 -3.97
CA ALA A 190 -2.36 -5.11 -3.16
C ALA A 190 -1.47 -4.81 -1.94
N LEU A 191 -1.85 -5.39 -0.81
CA LEU A 191 -1.10 -5.34 0.44
C LEU A 191 -0.02 -6.40 0.40
N GLN A 192 1.20 -6.01 0.02
CA GLN A 192 2.24 -6.98 -0.30
C GLN A 192 2.87 -7.62 0.93
N GLY A 193 3.15 -6.82 1.97
CA GLY A 193 3.79 -7.30 3.20
C GLY A 193 2.86 -8.17 4.05
N SER A 194 3.34 -9.32 4.49
CA SER A 194 2.58 -10.24 5.33
C SER A 194 2.46 -9.75 6.78
N ASN A 195 3.45 -9.12 7.38
CA ASN A 195 3.34 -8.62 8.76
C ASN A 195 2.77 -7.20 8.88
N TRP A 196 2.29 -6.59 7.79
CA TRP A 196 1.62 -5.29 7.90
C TRP A 196 0.34 -5.44 8.74
N GLU A 197 0.14 -4.60 9.77
CA GLU A 197 -1.10 -4.56 10.54
C GLU A 197 -2.22 -3.99 9.66
N ALA A 198 -3.28 -4.78 9.46
CA ALA A 198 -4.36 -4.39 8.55
C ALA A 198 -5.11 -3.13 9.02
N ARG A 199 -5.33 -2.94 10.33
CA ARG A 199 -5.92 -1.69 10.84
C ARG A 199 -5.16 -0.43 10.44
N ARG A 200 -3.83 -0.53 10.34
CA ARG A 200 -2.98 0.61 9.99
C ARG A 200 -3.09 0.98 8.53
N VAL A 201 -3.41 0.02 7.66
CA VAL A 201 -3.76 0.29 6.25
C VAL A 201 -4.99 1.22 6.15
N GLY A 202 -5.87 1.20 7.15
CA GLY A 202 -6.99 2.15 7.26
C GLY A 202 -6.57 3.62 7.21
N THR A 203 -5.35 3.97 7.64
CA THR A 203 -4.84 5.35 7.60
C THR A 203 -4.56 5.83 6.17
N TRP A 204 -4.48 4.93 5.18
CA TRP A 204 -4.44 5.29 3.76
C TRP A 204 -5.75 5.86 3.25
N LEU A 205 -6.71 6.11 4.13
CA LEU A 205 -8.07 6.43 3.78
C LEU A 205 -8.68 5.34 2.89
N CYS A 206 -8.21 4.10 2.95
CA CYS A 206 -8.87 3.00 2.27
C CYS A 206 -10.21 2.69 2.97
N ARG A 207 -11.20 2.33 2.18
CA ARG A 207 -12.54 2.00 2.67
C ARG A 207 -12.76 0.49 2.71
N TYR A 208 -12.22 -0.20 1.72
CA TYR A 208 -12.37 -1.64 1.61
C TYR A 208 -11.02 -2.32 1.52
N LEU A 209 -10.87 -3.41 2.26
CA LEU A 209 -9.91 -4.46 1.94
C LEU A 209 -10.62 -5.48 1.06
N ARG A 210 -10.39 -5.36 -0.25
CA ARG A 210 -10.96 -6.30 -1.21
C ARG A 210 -10.18 -7.60 -1.21
N VAL A 211 -10.87 -8.70 -0.97
CA VAL A 211 -10.29 -10.05 -1.00
C VAL A 211 -10.52 -10.67 -2.38
N ARG A 212 -9.47 -11.23 -2.95
CA ARG A 212 -9.50 -12.02 -4.19
C ARG A 212 -8.79 -13.33 -3.96
N ILE A 213 -9.44 -14.41 -4.38
CA ILE A 213 -8.85 -15.75 -4.32
C ILE A 213 -8.21 -16.04 -5.67
N ARG A 214 -6.91 -16.30 -5.66
CA ARG A 214 -6.13 -16.55 -6.87
C ARG A 214 -5.87 -18.03 -7.08
N SER A 215 -5.64 -18.38 -8.35
CA SER A 215 -5.25 -19.72 -8.77
C SER A 215 -4.01 -20.18 -8.02
N TYR A 216 -3.91 -21.49 -7.78
CA TYR A 216 -2.70 -22.08 -7.21
C TYR A 216 -1.50 -21.75 -8.11
N SER A 217 -0.43 -21.23 -7.51
CA SER A 217 0.78 -20.78 -8.22
C SER A 217 0.58 -19.59 -9.16
N ASP A 218 -0.23 -18.59 -8.83
CA ASP A 218 -0.31 -17.32 -9.59
C ASP A 218 0.31 -16.13 -8.83
N PHE A 219 1.45 -16.40 -8.20
CA PHE A 219 2.18 -15.42 -7.40
C PHE A 219 3.67 -15.76 -7.28
N PHE A 220 4.49 -14.76 -6.95
CA PHE A 220 5.83 -14.94 -6.39
C PHE A 220 5.85 -14.58 -4.91
N ILE A 221 6.66 -15.26 -4.12
CA ILE A 221 6.91 -14.90 -2.72
C ILE A 221 8.32 -14.35 -2.62
N PHE A 222 8.46 -13.11 -2.17
CA PHE A 222 9.75 -12.48 -1.92
C PHE A 222 10.04 -12.45 -0.42
N ARG A 223 11.21 -12.92 0.00
CA ARG A 223 11.66 -12.89 1.40
C ARG A 223 12.81 -11.91 1.56
N GLY A 224 12.65 -10.95 2.46
CA GLY A 224 13.66 -9.96 2.80
C GLY A 224 13.23 -9.17 4.03
N PHE A 225 14.17 -8.59 4.78
CA PHE A 225 13.87 -7.77 5.96
C PHE A 225 13.04 -8.46 7.06
N ASN A 226 13.18 -9.78 7.22
CA ASN A 226 12.31 -10.61 8.08
C ASN A 226 10.83 -10.55 7.72
N GLU A 227 10.52 -10.29 6.45
CA GLU A 227 9.16 -10.15 5.92
C GLU A 227 8.95 -11.02 4.68
N GLU A 228 7.69 -11.34 4.40
CA GLU A 228 7.26 -11.92 3.14
C GLU A 228 6.45 -10.89 2.35
N TYR A 229 6.84 -10.68 1.09
CA TYR A 229 6.10 -9.84 0.14
C TYR A 229 5.57 -10.72 -0.97
N ILE A 230 4.28 -10.63 -1.24
CA ILE A 230 3.65 -11.45 -2.27
C ILE A 230 3.46 -10.60 -3.53
N TRP A 231 3.79 -11.13 -4.70
CA TRP A 231 3.44 -10.53 -5.98
C TRP A 231 2.41 -11.41 -6.69
N HIS A 232 1.13 -11.04 -6.64
CA HIS A 232 0.06 -11.69 -7.40
C HIS A 232 0.05 -11.24 -8.86
N HIS A 233 -0.30 -12.16 -9.78
CA HIS A 233 -0.46 -11.91 -11.22
C HIS A 233 0.78 -11.29 -11.90
N PRO A 234 1.97 -11.86 -11.73
CA PRO A 234 3.15 -11.36 -12.42
C PRO A 234 3.03 -11.57 -13.93
N GLU A 235 3.59 -10.65 -14.72
CA GLU A 235 3.74 -10.85 -16.16
C GLU A 235 4.78 -11.95 -16.43
N LEU A 236 4.39 -12.95 -17.21
CA LEU A 236 5.22 -14.11 -17.53
C LEU A 236 5.63 -14.14 -18.99
N ASP A 237 6.72 -14.83 -19.28
CA ASP A 237 7.08 -15.15 -20.65
C ASP A 237 6.09 -16.15 -21.27
N ARG A 238 6.22 -16.37 -22.57
CA ARG A 238 5.39 -17.34 -23.32
C ARG A 238 5.48 -18.80 -22.80
N HIS A 239 6.41 -19.11 -21.92
CA HIS A 239 6.58 -20.44 -21.32
C HIS A 239 6.14 -20.47 -19.84
N GLY A 240 5.55 -19.39 -19.31
CA GLY A 240 5.06 -19.31 -17.94
C GLY A 240 6.14 -19.06 -16.89
N TYR A 241 7.28 -18.46 -17.26
CA TYR A 241 8.35 -18.12 -16.33
C TYR A 241 8.48 -16.61 -16.11
N GLY A 242 8.82 -16.24 -14.88
CA GLY A 242 9.24 -14.89 -14.53
C GLY A 242 10.73 -14.68 -14.85
N HIS A 243 11.05 -13.54 -15.46
CA HIS A 243 12.41 -13.10 -15.68
C HIS A 243 12.93 -12.27 -14.50
N ILE A 244 14.24 -12.36 -14.22
CA ILE A 244 14.89 -11.63 -13.11
C ILE A 244 14.68 -10.12 -13.18
N ARG A 245 14.72 -9.52 -14.37
CA ARG A 245 14.57 -8.07 -14.54
C ARG A 245 13.16 -7.57 -14.12
N PRO A 246 12.04 -8.14 -14.62
CA PRO A 246 10.71 -7.84 -14.10
C PRO A 246 10.55 -8.02 -12.58
N LEU A 247 11.15 -9.07 -12.01
CA LEU A 247 11.11 -9.31 -10.56
C LEU A 247 11.78 -8.17 -9.77
N LYS A 248 12.97 -7.72 -10.20
CA LYS A 248 13.67 -6.57 -9.60
C LYS A 248 12.89 -5.27 -9.78
N GLN A 249 12.40 -5.02 -10.99
CA GLN A 249 11.58 -3.86 -11.33
C GLN A 249 10.34 -3.79 -10.43
N TRP A 250 9.66 -4.91 -10.21
CA TRP A 250 8.51 -4.97 -9.30
C TRP A 250 8.90 -4.62 -7.87
N LEU A 251 9.98 -5.21 -7.32
CA LEU A 251 10.47 -4.85 -5.98
C LEU A 251 10.77 -3.35 -5.89
N ARG A 252 11.44 -2.78 -6.89
CA ARG A 252 11.75 -1.35 -6.94
C ARG A 252 10.49 -0.47 -6.95
N ASP A 253 9.57 -0.77 -7.85
CA ASP A 253 8.42 0.09 -8.13
C ASP A 253 7.26 -0.11 -7.15
N LYS A 254 7.19 -1.25 -6.46
CA LYS A 254 6.08 -1.60 -5.55
C LYS A 254 6.49 -1.66 -4.09
N ILE A 255 7.66 -2.21 -3.79
CA ILE A 255 8.13 -2.34 -2.40
C ILE A 255 8.96 -1.11 -2.03
N PHE A 256 10.01 -0.79 -2.82
CA PHE A 256 10.89 0.34 -2.53
C PHE A 256 10.37 1.72 -2.98
N ALA A 257 9.14 1.81 -3.50
CA ALA A 257 8.55 3.10 -3.84
C ALA A 257 8.34 3.99 -2.60
N ALA A 258 8.09 3.38 -1.43
CA ALA A 258 7.85 4.09 -0.18
C ALA A 258 9.05 4.97 0.26
N ILE A 259 10.28 4.46 0.10
CA ILE A 259 11.49 5.18 0.52
C ILE A 259 11.85 6.36 -0.38
N SER A 260 11.36 6.36 -1.62
CA SER A 260 11.59 7.47 -2.55
C SER A 260 10.81 8.73 -2.19
N SER A 261 9.83 8.63 -1.29
CA SER A 261 8.95 9.73 -0.87
C SER A 261 9.29 10.30 0.52
N GLY A 262 10.35 9.81 1.17
CA GLY A 262 10.77 10.21 2.51
C GLY A 262 11.50 11.56 2.57
N ARG A 263 11.84 12.02 3.79
CA ARG A 263 12.60 13.25 4.04
C ARG A 263 14.02 13.22 3.45
N SER A 264 14.59 12.03 3.30
CA SER A 264 15.88 11.79 2.66
C SER A 264 15.69 10.66 1.65
N PRO A 265 15.28 10.98 0.41
CA PRO A 265 14.89 9.96 -0.56
C PRO A 265 16.09 9.10 -0.92
N VAL A 266 16.05 7.83 -0.53
CA VAL A 266 16.98 6.82 -1.01
C VAL A 266 16.31 6.10 -2.16
N LYS A 267 16.92 6.17 -3.35
CA LYS A 267 16.44 5.49 -4.53
C LYS A 267 17.15 4.14 -4.64
N ALA A 268 16.38 3.06 -4.67
CA ALA A 268 16.90 1.74 -5.02
C ALA A 268 16.92 1.61 -6.55
N GLU A 269 18.04 1.20 -7.11
CA GLU A 269 18.16 0.83 -8.52
C GLU A 269 18.13 -0.71 -8.67
N ASP A 270 17.94 -1.20 -9.89
CA ASP A 270 17.88 -2.66 -10.14
C ASP A 270 19.18 -3.37 -9.72
N ASP A 271 20.33 -2.69 -9.84
CA ASP A 271 21.64 -3.25 -9.48
C ASP A 271 21.85 -3.33 -7.96
N ASP A 272 21.11 -2.54 -7.17
CA ASP A 272 21.13 -2.63 -5.71
C ASP A 272 20.39 -3.85 -5.19
N ILE A 273 19.48 -4.40 -5.99
CA ILE A 273 18.62 -5.53 -5.61
C ILE A 273 19.28 -6.84 -6.06
N ARG A 274 19.70 -7.67 -5.10
CA ARG A 274 20.19 -9.02 -5.36
C ARG A 274 19.07 -10.01 -5.07
N LEU A 275 18.69 -10.82 -6.06
CA LEU A 275 17.76 -11.93 -5.86
C LEU A 275 18.54 -13.20 -5.56
N LEU A 276 18.09 -14.00 -4.60
CA LEU A 276 18.69 -15.26 -4.20
C LEU A 276 17.65 -16.38 -4.18
N SER A 277 18.13 -17.60 -4.36
CA SER A 277 17.35 -18.82 -4.13
C SER A 277 18.22 -19.78 -3.34
N HIS A 278 17.79 -20.12 -2.12
CA HIS A 278 18.58 -20.94 -1.21
C HIS A 278 20.00 -20.37 -1.02
N GLY A 279 20.11 -19.08 -0.73
CA GLY A 279 21.38 -18.36 -0.56
C GLY A 279 22.21 -18.14 -1.83
N LYS A 280 21.83 -18.67 -2.99
CA LYS A 280 22.57 -18.50 -4.26
C LYS A 280 22.00 -17.35 -5.08
N VAL A 281 22.88 -16.44 -5.52
CA VAL A 281 22.49 -15.28 -6.33
C VAL A 281 21.95 -15.72 -7.70
N LEU A 282 20.74 -15.27 -8.03
CA LEU A 282 20.08 -15.50 -9.31
C LEU A 282 20.62 -14.52 -10.37
N ARG A 283 21.27 -15.06 -11.41
CA ARG A 283 21.79 -14.28 -12.54
C ARG A 283 20.71 -14.05 -13.61
N GLY A 284 20.87 -13.02 -14.45
CA GLY A 284 19.83 -12.53 -15.37
C GLY A 284 19.24 -13.55 -16.37
N ARG A 285 19.92 -14.66 -16.67
CA ARG A 285 19.39 -15.72 -17.56
C ARG A 285 18.51 -16.75 -16.84
N VAL A 286 18.48 -16.74 -15.51
CA VAL A 286 17.68 -17.68 -14.73
C VAL A 286 16.19 -17.38 -14.91
N ARG A 287 15.40 -18.43 -15.05
CA ARG A 287 13.94 -18.37 -15.16
C ARG A 287 13.35 -18.91 -13.86
N VAL A 288 12.41 -18.17 -13.28
CA VAL A 288 11.76 -18.56 -12.03
C VAL A 288 10.32 -18.96 -12.31
N ARG A 289 9.91 -20.12 -11.79
CA ARG A 289 8.51 -20.56 -11.86
C ARG A 289 7.68 -19.86 -10.79
N LEU A 290 6.41 -19.65 -11.06
CA LEU A 290 5.45 -19.18 -10.08
C LEU A 290 5.38 -20.11 -8.85
N GLY A 291 4.89 -19.57 -7.74
CA GLY A 291 4.80 -20.24 -6.44
C GLY A 291 6.16 -20.47 -5.77
N LYS A 292 7.26 -19.97 -6.35
CA LYS A 292 8.58 -20.07 -5.75
C LYS A 292 8.87 -18.89 -4.84
N THR A 293 9.52 -19.21 -3.72
CA THR A 293 10.11 -18.24 -2.81
C THR A 293 11.45 -17.78 -3.34
N ILE A 294 11.62 -16.46 -3.41
CA ILE A 294 12.82 -15.77 -3.86
C ILE A 294 13.27 -14.90 -2.70
N GLU A 295 14.49 -15.11 -2.23
CA GLU A 295 15.09 -14.19 -1.25
C GLU A 295 15.57 -12.94 -2.00
N PHE A 296 15.58 -11.79 -1.34
CA PHE A 296 16.24 -10.61 -1.87
C PHE A 296 17.06 -9.90 -0.80
N ALA A 297 18.14 -9.26 -1.25
CA ALA A 297 19.04 -8.49 -0.40
C ALA A 297 19.40 -7.18 -1.09
N VAL A 298 19.48 -6.10 -0.32
CA VAL A 298 19.91 -4.76 -0.75
C VAL A 298 21.09 -4.29 0.10
N SER A 299 21.57 -3.07 -0.14
CA SER A 299 22.54 -2.44 0.75
C SER A 299 21.89 -2.07 2.09
N ARG A 300 22.66 -2.05 3.19
CA ARG A 300 22.16 -1.67 4.52
C ARG A 300 21.47 -0.31 4.52
N LYS A 301 22.03 0.67 3.80
CA LYS A 301 21.42 1.99 3.66
C LYS A 301 19.98 1.96 3.11
N ILE A 302 19.72 1.11 2.11
CA ILE A 302 18.38 0.95 1.52
C ILE A 302 17.48 0.21 2.49
N GLU A 303 17.98 -0.86 3.12
CA GLU A 303 17.28 -1.61 4.16
C GLU A 303 16.82 -0.71 5.31
N ASP A 304 17.74 0.06 5.91
CA ASP A 304 17.46 0.96 7.03
C ASP A 304 16.39 2.00 6.66
N SER A 305 16.53 2.62 5.49
CA SER A 305 15.57 3.62 4.99
C SER A 305 14.19 3.00 4.78
N PHE A 306 14.15 1.76 4.29
CA PHE A 306 12.90 1.03 4.04
C PHE A 306 12.22 0.61 5.34
N VAL A 307 12.99 0.06 6.28
CA VAL A 307 12.49 -0.28 7.62
C VAL A 307 11.94 0.95 8.33
N GLU A 308 12.57 2.12 8.19
CA GLU A 308 12.05 3.38 8.71
C GLU A 308 10.74 3.79 8.02
N ALA A 309 10.67 3.69 6.69
CA ALA A 309 9.49 4.07 5.92
C ALA A 309 8.27 3.15 6.15
N GLU A 310 8.48 1.87 6.45
CA GLU A 310 7.42 0.89 6.74
C GLU A 310 7.16 0.69 8.24
N ALA A 311 7.97 1.28 9.11
CA ALA A 311 7.85 1.21 10.56
C ALA A 311 6.42 1.32 11.08
N TRP A 312 5.68 2.25 10.49
CA TRP A 312 4.35 2.60 10.91
C TRP A 312 3.31 1.58 10.45
N LEU A 313 3.59 0.66 9.52
CA LEU A 313 2.72 -0.45 9.11
C LEU A 313 2.91 -1.71 9.96
N LEU A 314 4.06 -1.84 10.61
CA LEU A 314 4.41 -3.05 11.35
C LEU A 314 3.81 -3.03 12.76
N PRO A 315 3.67 -4.20 13.41
CA PRO A 315 3.10 -4.27 14.74
C PRO A 315 3.94 -3.55 15.78
N ALA A 316 3.33 -3.34 16.95
CA ALA A 316 4.03 -2.76 18.10
C ALA A 316 5.34 -3.53 18.39
N THR A 317 6.31 -2.76 18.88
CA THR A 317 7.67 -3.20 19.17
C THR A 317 7.73 -4.29 20.23
N GLU A 318 8.70 -5.20 20.12
CA GLU A 318 9.12 -6.10 21.19
C GLU A 318 10.33 -5.50 21.94
N THR A 319 10.34 -5.61 23.26
CA THR A 319 11.46 -5.12 24.05
C THR A 319 12.63 -6.11 24.03
N CYS A 320 13.80 -5.65 23.59
CA CYS A 320 15.03 -6.44 23.61
C CYS A 320 15.50 -6.68 25.04
N THR A 321 15.75 -7.93 25.44
CA THR A 321 16.18 -8.27 26.80
C THR A 321 17.61 -7.82 27.13
N VAL A 322 18.45 -7.57 26.12
CA VAL A 322 19.84 -7.13 26.31
C VAL A 322 19.95 -5.61 26.43
N CYS A 323 19.39 -4.85 25.49
CA CYS A 323 19.48 -3.39 25.53
C CYS A 323 18.29 -2.71 26.22
N SER A 324 17.21 -3.45 26.52
CA SER A 324 15.95 -2.93 27.08
C SER A 324 15.24 -1.90 26.20
N ASP A 325 15.63 -1.75 24.93
CA ASP A 325 14.93 -0.92 23.97
C ASP A 325 13.75 -1.67 23.35
N ASP A 326 12.69 -0.93 23.06
CA ASP A 326 11.61 -1.35 22.20
C ASP A 326 12.09 -1.40 20.73
N LYS A 327 12.11 -2.59 20.16
CA LYS A 327 12.55 -2.87 18.79
C LYS A 327 11.39 -3.36 17.95
N ARG A 328 11.35 -2.99 16.68
CA ARG A 328 10.32 -3.49 15.75
C ARG A 328 10.50 -4.99 15.55
N ILE A 329 9.42 -5.67 15.20
CA ILE A 329 9.48 -7.11 14.85
C ILE A 329 10.49 -7.37 13.72
N SER A 330 10.67 -6.43 12.78
CA SER A 330 11.69 -6.52 11.73
C SER A 330 13.14 -6.41 12.25
N GLU A 331 13.34 -5.71 13.37
CA GLU A 331 14.63 -5.56 14.06
C GLU A 331 14.92 -6.72 15.01
N MET A 332 13.88 -7.47 15.37
CA MET A 332 14.00 -8.76 16.04
C MET A 332 14.32 -9.85 15.02
N PRO A 333 15.30 -10.73 15.27
CA PRO A 333 15.53 -11.88 14.42
C PRO A 333 14.39 -12.90 14.62
N ARG A 334 13.87 -13.47 13.53
CA ARG A 334 12.85 -14.54 13.63
C ARG A 334 13.38 -15.76 14.40
N ARG A 335 14.66 -16.06 14.18
CA ARG A 335 15.47 -17.07 14.88
C ARG A 335 16.93 -16.63 14.81
N ILE A 336 17.71 -16.97 15.84
CA ILE A 336 19.15 -16.72 15.87
C ILE A 336 19.91 -17.80 15.08
N THR A 337 19.51 -19.06 15.21
CA THR A 337 19.97 -20.15 14.34
C THR A 337 18.81 -21.09 14.02
N ALA A 338 18.91 -21.82 12.91
CA ALA A 338 17.93 -22.85 12.53
C ALA A 338 17.70 -23.89 13.64
N SER A 339 18.72 -24.17 14.45
CA SER A 339 18.70 -25.13 15.56
C SER A 339 18.03 -24.63 16.84
N CYS A 340 17.69 -23.34 16.94
CA CYS A 340 17.00 -22.77 18.09
C CYS A 340 15.54 -23.23 18.18
N THR A 341 15.08 -23.54 19.38
CA THR A 341 13.67 -23.88 19.69
C THR A 341 13.01 -22.89 20.63
N HIS A 342 13.74 -21.87 21.10
CA HIS A 342 13.21 -20.81 21.96
C HIS A 342 12.67 -19.65 21.12
N PRO A 343 11.71 -18.87 21.65
CA PRO A 343 11.42 -17.54 21.10
C PRO A 343 12.65 -16.64 21.25
N VAL A 344 12.82 -15.70 20.33
CA VAL A 344 13.94 -14.75 20.40
C VAL A 344 13.51 -13.52 21.16
N THR A 345 14.32 -13.11 22.12
CA THR A 345 14.08 -11.91 22.94
C THR A 345 15.18 -10.86 22.77
N ILE A 346 16.17 -11.11 21.91
CA ILE A 346 17.31 -10.23 21.66
C ILE A 346 17.24 -9.70 20.23
N CYS A 347 17.43 -8.39 20.07
CA CYS A 347 17.42 -7.75 18.76
C CYS A 347 18.66 -8.08 17.91
N LYS A 348 18.56 -7.89 16.59
CA LYS A 348 19.64 -8.18 15.64
C LYS A 348 20.96 -7.47 15.98
N GLU A 349 20.87 -6.22 16.42
CA GLU A 349 22.03 -5.41 16.78
C GLU A 349 22.80 -6.03 17.95
N CYS A 350 22.10 -6.40 19.02
CA CYS A 350 22.70 -7.07 20.18
C CYS A 350 23.24 -8.46 19.82
N VAL A 351 22.58 -9.21 18.94
CA VAL A 351 23.14 -10.48 18.41
C VAL A 351 24.44 -10.22 17.65
N GLY A 352 24.47 -9.20 16.78
CA GLY A 352 25.67 -8.84 16.02
C GLY A 352 26.83 -8.40 16.91
N GLN A 353 26.57 -7.62 17.95
CA GLN A 353 27.57 -7.23 18.96
C GLN A 353 28.09 -8.44 19.76
N TRP A 354 27.20 -9.36 20.14
CA TRP A 354 27.58 -10.62 20.78
C TRP A 354 28.49 -11.45 19.87
N ILE A 355 28.21 -11.54 18.56
CA ILE A 355 29.06 -12.25 17.60
C ILE A 355 30.42 -11.57 17.50
N ALA A 356 30.45 -10.25 17.31
CA ALA A 356 31.68 -9.50 17.13
C ALA A 356 32.61 -9.63 18.34
N SER A 357 32.07 -9.48 19.56
CA SER A 357 32.83 -9.66 20.80
C SER A 357 33.28 -11.10 21.03
N SER A 358 32.46 -12.08 20.64
CA SER A 358 32.81 -13.49 20.80
C SER A 358 33.89 -13.94 19.81
N LEU A 359 33.94 -13.38 18.60
CA LEU A 359 34.98 -13.65 17.60
C LEU A 359 36.38 -13.20 18.06
N ASP A 360 36.47 -12.23 18.98
CA ASP A 360 37.75 -11.82 19.55
C ASP A 360 38.38 -12.91 20.45
N ALA A 361 37.57 -13.82 20.99
CA ALA A 361 37.99 -14.86 21.92
C ALA A 361 37.82 -16.30 21.38
N LEU A 362 36.92 -16.51 20.41
CA LEU A 362 36.51 -17.82 19.91
C LEU A 362 36.57 -17.86 18.39
N ALA A 363 36.95 -19.02 17.86
CA ALA A 363 36.79 -19.30 16.44
C ALA A 363 35.30 -19.33 16.05
N TRP A 364 35.00 -18.93 14.82
CA TRP A 364 33.62 -18.78 14.31
C TRP A 364 32.78 -20.07 14.46
N ASP A 365 33.41 -21.24 14.37
CA ASP A 365 32.78 -22.57 14.44
C ASP A 365 32.38 -22.99 15.86
N ARG A 366 32.76 -22.20 16.88
CA ARG A 366 32.45 -22.44 18.30
C ARG A 366 31.44 -21.44 18.87
N LEU A 367 30.96 -20.50 18.05
CA LEU A 367 29.98 -19.52 18.47
C LEU A 367 28.64 -20.18 18.78
N LYS A 368 28.02 -19.80 19.89
CA LYS A 368 26.73 -20.31 20.36
C LYS A 368 25.65 -19.22 20.31
N CYS A 369 24.39 -19.60 20.33
CA CYS A 369 23.31 -18.63 20.54
C CYS A 369 23.51 -17.91 21.90
N PRO A 370 23.32 -16.58 22.00
CA PRO A 370 23.38 -15.87 23.28
C PRO A 370 22.28 -16.30 24.27
N GLU A 371 21.20 -16.93 23.80
CA GLU A 371 20.06 -17.36 24.63
C GLU A 371 20.06 -18.87 24.92
N CYS A 372 20.83 -19.69 24.19
CA CYS A 372 20.81 -21.15 24.35
C CYS A 372 22.12 -21.81 23.89
N PRO A 373 22.40 -23.09 24.25
CA PRO A 373 23.69 -23.72 23.98
C PRO A 373 23.90 -24.17 22.52
N GLN A 374 22.99 -23.87 21.59
CA GLN A 374 23.08 -24.27 20.19
C GLN A 374 24.18 -23.50 19.45
N LEU A 375 24.89 -24.17 18.54
CA LEU A 375 25.95 -23.55 17.74
C LEU A 375 25.36 -22.73 16.59
N LEU A 376 25.96 -21.58 16.31
CA LEU A 376 25.69 -20.77 15.13
C LEU A 376 26.31 -21.41 13.90
N SER A 377 25.55 -21.46 12.80
CA SER A 377 26.10 -21.84 11.50
C SER A 377 26.87 -20.67 10.88
N PHE A 378 27.71 -20.96 9.88
CA PHE A 378 28.39 -19.92 9.11
C PHE A 378 27.42 -18.91 8.49
N GLU A 379 26.24 -19.38 8.05
CA GLU A 379 25.19 -18.53 7.48
C GLU A 379 24.60 -17.58 8.53
N ASP A 380 24.40 -18.08 9.76
CA ASP A 380 23.90 -17.27 10.88
C ASP A 380 24.93 -16.17 11.24
N VAL A 381 26.21 -16.55 11.36
CA VAL A 381 27.30 -15.60 11.64
C VAL A 381 27.36 -14.53 10.55
N ARG A 382 27.29 -14.93 9.28
CA ARG A 382 27.28 -14.00 8.15
C ARG A 382 26.06 -13.06 8.14
N ALA A 383 24.91 -13.54 8.59
CA ALA A 383 23.67 -12.75 8.59
C ALA A 383 23.67 -11.66 9.66
N PHE A 384 24.22 -11.93 10.84
CA PHE A 384 24.15 -11.03 11.99
C PHE A 384 25.46 -10.28 12.28
N ALA A 385 26.61 -10.77 11.82
CA ALA A 385 27.89 -10.13 12.08
C ALA A 385 27.95 -8.72 11.46
N PRO A 386 28.51 -7.73 12.19
CA PRO A 386 28.99 -6.50 11.60
C PRO A 386 30.00 -6.81 10.47
N PRO A 387 30.04 -6.02 9.36
CA PRO A 387 30.87 -6.35 8.21
C PRO A 387 32.37 -6.43 8.56
N ASP A 388 32.83 -5.52 9.41
CA ASP A 388 34.17 -5.45 9.99
C ASP A 388 34.50 -6.67 10.85
N ALA A 389 33.54 -7.21 11.59
CA ALA A 389 33.74 -8.42 12.37
C ALA A 389 33.78 -9.68 11.51
N PHE A 390 33.05 -9.71 10.39
CA PHE A 390 32.98 -10.87 9.50
C PHE A 390 34.21 -11.04 8.59
N GLU A 391 34.90 -9.95 8.25
CA GLU A 391 36.09 -9.97 7.38
C GLU A 391 37.39 -10.36 8.10
N ARG A 392 37.38 -10.39 9.43
CA ARG A 392 38.51 -10.86 10.27
C ARG A 392 38.53 -12.39 10.34
#